data_AF-A0A4Q3JIF1-F1
#
_entry.id   AF-A0A4Q3JIF1-F1
#
_cell.length_a   1.000
_cell.length_b   1.000
_cell.length_c   1.000
_cell.angle_alpha   90.00
_cell.angle_beta   90.00
_cell.angle_gamma   90.00
#
_symmetry.space_group_name_H-M   'P 1'
#
loop_
_entity.id
_entity.type
_entity.pdbx_description
1 polymer ?
#
loop_
_entity_poly.entity_id
_entity_poly.type
_entity_poly.pdbx_seq_one_letter_code
_entity_poly.pdbx_strand_id
1 'polypeptide(L)'
;VIIGLSLLSYAVNLFIFSMGGLKSFSAPVVGNATDTLSYADPVPQALVLTAIVIGFAMTALFLVVLLASRGLTGTDHVDGRER
;
A
#
# COMPACT_ATOMS: atom_id res chain seq x y z
N VAL A 1 5.96 -8.12 -13.26
CA VAL A 1 6.14 -6.73 -12.72
C VAL A 1 5.20 -6.42 -11.56
N ILE A 2 3.89 -6.68 -11.66
CA ILE A 2 2.90 -6.31 -10.63
C ILE A 2 3.28 -6.79 -9.23
N ILE A 3 3.61 -8.07 -9.05
CA ILE A 3 3.96 -8.62 -7.73
C ILE A 3 5.13 -7.86 -7.08
N GLY A 4 6.14 -7.47 -7.85
CA GLY A 4 7.25 -6.67 -7.35
C GLY A 4 6.82 -5.27 -6.90
N LEU A 5 5.94 -4.62 -7.68
CA LEU A 5 5.36 -3.32 -7.30
C LEU A 5 4.47 -3.44 -6.06
N SER A 6 3.71 -4.53 -5.91
CA SER A 6 2.89 -4.81 -4.72
C SER A 6 3.75 -5.00 -3.47
N LEU A 7 4.84 -5.77 -3.57
CA LEU A 7 5.79 -5.95 -2.47
C LEU A 7 6.45 -4.63 -2.05
N LEU A 8 6.84 -3.79 -3.01
CA LEU A 8 7.39 -2.47 -2.74
C LEU A 8 6.35 -1.57 -2.05
N SER A 9 5.09 -1.59 -2.49
CA SER A 9 4.01 -0.83 -1.86
C SER A 9 3.82 -1.25 -0.38
N TYR A 10 3.84 -2.55 -0.09
CA TYR A 10 3.76 -3.02 1.29
C TYR A 10 4.99 -2.62 2.12
N ALA A 11 6.20 -2.69 1.55
CA ALA A 11 7.41 -2.25 2.24
C ALA A 11 7.37 -0.76 2.60
N VAL A 12 6.89 0.09 1.70
CA VAL A 12 6.69 1.53 1.95
C VAL A 12 5.64 1.75 3.04
N ASN A 13 4.53 1.02 3.02
CA ASN A 13 3.50 1.12 4.06
C ASN A 13 4.05 0.74 5.46
N LEU A 14 4.82 -0.35 5.55
CA LEU A 14 5.47 -0.75 6.80
C LEU A 14 6.53 0.25 7.25
N PHE A 15 7.29 0.84 6.32
CA PHE A 15 8.25 1.88 6.60
C PHE A 15 7.58 3.13 7.21
N ILE A 16 6.50 3.62 6.59
CA ILE A 16 5.73 4.77 7.10
C ILE A 16 5.14 4.46 8.47
N PHE A 17 4.55 3.28 8.65
CA PHE A 17 4.00 2.85 9.94
C PHE A 17 5.07 2.84 11.05
N SER A 18 6.29 2.36 10.73
CA SER A 18 7.38 2.26 11.70
C SER A 18 7.91 3.62 12.16
N MET A 19 7.75 4.69 11.37
CA MET A 19 8.13 6.05 11.76
C MET A 19 7.27 6.63 12.89
N GLY A 20 6.06 6.10 13.12
CA GLY A 20 5.11 6.59 14.12
C GLY A 20 5.39 6.27 15.58
N GLY A 21 6.49 5.58 15.86
CA GLY A 21 6.79 5.06 17.20
C GLY A 21 5.94 3.84 17.53
N LEU A 22 6.59 2.68 17.62
CA LEU A 22 5.93 1.40 17.93
C LEU A 22 5.59 1.33 19.42
N LYS A 23 4.47 1.94 19.83
CA LYS A 23 3.91 1.79 21.18
C LYS A 23 2.87 0.67 21.20
N SER A 24 3.11 -0.34 22.03
CA SER A 24 2.14 -1.41 22.23
C SER A 24 0.97 -0.93 23.10
N PHE A 25 -0.24 -1.39 22.79
CA PHE A 25 -1.50 -1.05 23.51
C PHE A 25 -1.94 0.43 23.45
N SER A 26 -1.50 1.16 22.44
CA SER A 26 -1.76 2.60 22.27
C SER A 26 -2.56 2.93 20.99
N ALA A 27 -3.71 2.30 20.75
CA ALA A 27 -4.50 2.62 19.55
C ALA A 27 -4.96 4.09 19.54
N PRO A 28 -4.83 4.86 18.45
CA PRO A 28 -5.22 6.28 18.39
C PRO A 28 -6.73 6.42 18.18
N VAL A 29 -7.50 5.78 19.05
CA VAL A 29 -8.95 5.85 19.10
C VAL A 29 -9.31 6.47 20.44
N VAL A 30 -9.90 7.64 20.42
CA VAL A 30 -10.30 8.35 21.64
C VAL A 30 -11.35 7.52 22.38
N GLY A 31 -11.00 6.97 23.54
CA GLY A 31 -11.90 6.28 24.46
C GLY A 31 -12.24 7.14 25.68
N ASN A 32 -12.88 6.56 26.70
CA ASN A 32 -13.16 7.23 27.99
C ASN A 32 -11.90 7.46 28.86
N ALA A 33 -10.71 7.12 28.37
CA ALA A 33 -9.48 7.18 29.14
C ALA A 33 -8.94 8.61 29.20
N THR A 34 -8.83 9.12 30.42
CA THR A 34 -8.34 10.46 30.80
C THR A 34 -6.87 10.70 30.50
N ASP A 35 -6.14 9.72 29.96
CA ASP A 35 -4.70 9.74 29.82
C ASP A 35 -4.27 9.85 28.35
N THR A 36 -4.06 11.10 27.89
CA THR A 36 -3.69 11.45 26.51
C THR A 36 -2.30 10.95 26.12
N LEU A 37 -1.47 10.52 27.08
CA LEU A 37 -0.10 10.04 26.84
C LEU A 37 -0.03 8.60 26.32
N SER A 38 -1.14 7.86 26.38
CA SER A 38 -1.24 6.46 25.97
C SER A 38 -1.69 6.26 24.51
N TYR A 39 -1.84 7.32 23.71
CA TYR A 39 -2.22 7.20 22.30
C TYR A 39 -0.99 7.13 21.38
N ALA A 40 -1.06 6.30 20.33
CA ALA A 40 -0.08 6.32 19.24
C ALA A 40 -0.29 7.54 18.34
N ASP A 41 0.72 7.87 17.54
CA ASP A 41 0.59 8.96 16.57
C ASP A 41 -0.45 8.59 15.49
N PRO A 42 -1.54 9.36 15.32
CA PRO A 42 -2.54 9.11 14.28
C PRO A 42 -2.05 9.45 12.87
N VAL A 43 -1.00 10.26 12.72
CA VAL A 43 -0.56 10.78 11.41
C VAL A 43 -0.07 9.65 10.49
N PRO A 44 0.83 8.74 10.91
CA PRO A 44 1.26 7.62 10.06
C PRO A 44 0.12 6.67 9.68
N GLN A 45 -0.88 6.52 10.54
CA GLN A 45 -2.03 5.65 10.25
C GLN A 45 -2.91 6.21 9.13
N ALA A 46 -3.18 7.53 9.17
CA ALA A 46 -3.92 8.20 8.11
C ALA A 46 -3.17 8.16 6.76
N LEU A 47 -1.84 8.33 6.80
CA LEU A 47 -0.99 8.23 5.62
C LEU A 47 -1.01 6.82 5.01
N VAL A 48 -0.89 5.78 5.84
CA VAL A 48 -0.92 4.38 5.35
C VAL A 48 -2.28 4.02 4.78
N LEU A 49 -3.40 4.42 5.41
CA LEU A 49 -4.74 4.15 4.86
C LEU A 49 -4.91 4.79 3.47
N THR A 50 -4.43 6.01 3.30
CA THR A 50 -4.44 6.71 2.01
C THR A 50 -3.56 5.97 0.98
N ALA A 51 -2.35 5.56 1.37
CA ALA A 51 -1.44 4.84 0.50
C ALA A 51 -1.99 3.47 0.05
N ILE A 52 -2.72 2.76 0.93
CA ILE A 52 -3.38 1.49 0.59
C ILE A 52 -4.43 1.69 -0.51
N VAL A 53 -5.28 2.71 -0.40
CA VAL A 53 -6.33 2.97 -1.41
C VAL A 53 -5.72 3.36 -2.76
N ILE A 54 -4.67 4.19 -2.75
CA ILE A 54 -3.92 4.53 -3.98
C ILE A 54 -3.29 3.27 -4.60
N GLY A 55 -2.61 2.44 -3.78
CA GLY A 55 -2.00 1.20 -4.24
C GLY A 55 -3.01 0.22 -4.85
N PHE A 56 -4.20 0.12 -4.26
CA PHE A 56 -5.30 -0.67 -4.79
C PHE A 56 -5.76 -0.15 -6.16
N ALA A 57 -6.05 1.15 -6.26
CA ALA A 57 -6.51 1.76 -7.52
C ALA A 57 -5.47 1.62 -8.64
N MET A 58 -4.19 1.85 -8.34
CA MET A 58 -3.10 1.68 -9.30
C MET A 58 -2.95 0.22 -9.74
N THR A 59 -3.05 -0.74 -8.82
CA THR A 59 -2.98 -2.17 -9.16
C THR A 59 -4.13 -2.59 -10.06
N ALA A 60 -5.35 -2.12 -9.78
CA ALA A 60 -6.52 -2.38 -10.62
C ALA A 60 -6.32 -1.80 -12.04
N LEU A 61 -5.84 -0.56 -12.15
CA LEU A 61 -5.52 0.06 -13.43
C LEU A 61 -4.45 -0.75 -14.19
N PHE A 62 -3.36 -1.15 -13.54
CA PHE A 62 -2.32 -1.96 -14.16
C PHE A 62 -2.83 -3.30 -14.66
N LEU A 63 -3.70 -3.98 -13.90
CA LEU A 63 -4.31 -5.24 -14.32
C LEU A 63 -5.16 -5.08 -15.58
N VAL A 64 -5.95 -4.01 -15.66
CA VAL A 64 -6.76 -3.72 -16.87
C VAL A 64 -5.86 -3.45 -18.08
N VAL A 65 -4.81 -2.64 -17.89
CA VAL A 65 -3.83 -2.34 -18.96
C VAL A 65 -3.12 -3.61 -19.42
N LEU A 66 -2.72 -4.49 -18.50
CA LEU A 66 -2.04 -5.74 -18.85
C LEU A 66 -2.96 -6.72 -19.57
N LEU A 67 -4.23 -6.82 -19.15
CA LEU A 67 -5.20 -7.65 -19.86
C LEU A 67 -5.45 -7.14 -21.28
N ALA A 68 -5.58 -5.82 -21.45
CA ALA A 68 -5.70 -5.19 -22.77
C ALA A 68 -4.45 -5.41 -23.62
N SER A 69 -3.26 -5.18 -23.06
CA SER A 69 -1.97 -5.38 -23.73
C SER A 69 -1.83 -6.83 -24.21
N ARG A 70 -2.07 -7.81 -23.33
CA ARG A 70 -2.05 -9.23 -23.68
C ARG A 70 -3.08 -9.59 -24.76
N GLY A 71 -4.26 -8.97 -24.73
CA GLY A 71 -5.28 -9.15 -25.76
C GLY A 71 -4.86 -8.64 -27.14
N LEU A 72 -4.01 -7.60 -27.19
CA LEU A 72 -3.52 -6.99 -28.44
C LEU A 72 -2.25 -7.66 -28.96
N THR A 73 -1.32 -8.04 -28.08
CA THR A 73 0.00 -8.57 -28.45
C THR A 73 0.08 -10.10 -28.41
N GLY A 74 -0.86 -10.76 -27.73
CA GLY A 74 -0.84 -12.20 -27.48
C GLY A 74 0.23 -12.66 -26.48
N THR A 75 1.11 -11.76 -26.03
CA THR A 75 2.28 -12.08 -25.20
C THR A 75 2.30 -11.29 -23.89
N ASP A 76 2.91 -11.86 -22.85
CA ASP A 76 3.14 -11.23 -21.54
C ASP A 76 4.59 -10.71 -21.38
N HIS A 77 5.38 -10.78 -22.46
CA HIS A 77 6.72 -10.22 -22.50
C HIS A 77 6.67 -8.69 -22.47
N VAL A 78 7.35 -8.10 -21.49
CA VAL A 78 7.41 -6.63 -21.30
C VAL A 78 8.09 -5.94 -22.49
N ASP A 79 9.01 -6.62 -23.17
CA ASP A 79 9.72 -6.12 -24.36
C ASP A 79 9.00 -6.45 -25.68
N GLY A 80 7.85 -7.14 -25.63
CA GLY A 80 6.99 -7.41 -26.79
C GLY A 80 7.61 -8.33 -27.85
N ARG A 81 8.72 -9.02 -27.54
CA ARG A 81 9.37 -9.96 -28.47
C ARG A 81 9.25 -11.37 -27.92
N GLU A 82 8.59 -12.25 -28.67
CA GLU A 82 8.73 -13.69 -28.49
C GLU A 82 9.95 -14.14 -29.29
N ARG A 83 10.90 -14.82 -28.64
CA ARG A 83 11.97 -15.54 -29.32
C ARG A 83 11.51 -16.95 -29.65
#